data_AF-A0A255QK69-F1
#
_entry.id   AF-A0A255QK69-F1
#
_cell.length_a   1.000
_cell.length_b   1.000
_cell.length_c   1.000
_cell.angle_alpha   90.00
_cell.angle_beta   90.00
_cell.angle_gamma   90.00
#
_symmetry.space_group_name_H-M   'P 1'
#
loop_
_entity.id
_entity.type
_entity.pdbx_description
1 polymer ?
#
loop_
_entity_poly.entity_id
_entity_poly.type
_entity_poly.pdbx_seq_one_letter_code
_entity_poly.pdbx_strand_id
1 'polypeptide(L)'
;MFYRNPFAGTQNLAGTRNHVDSWIGASGCVPLSYTHGIVVAFSAVAIILVGCGMNTAPVESGDDGSVQNATLPSIEPEQYLENVIARYRSEPSYRDQGMVRMVVERDGRSSEQTAPMSVHLDGDKIRVAAYDARLWSDGERTLGWIADPNTEMHDGQVVVGGRLRGDDPSVPRPSLERMLRDPLLTEKMKAGLGGPPPQLEWLLETDPMANLFRGKQPSRIEYESMHELKGTLCVVVVAEVEGENYRFWIDRQRSIVKLVELPTSVAEMGFSVDGYQILSLELVLDGATFSPGADAFSMAPGSDFPQRPAFVRSLLPLPPSPPNSLVGTSLSPFRVRDASDQFDVSQRGVDRLLTLFVLTDPNAGDDVADDMQLISFVSLQLGNLPAEMREKVRPVAVGSPKRAGQLRQIGIDQSDWLIVSAPSVLREINSYPAVVLIDARGNCLFVAQEHMATQLTTLPSLISDTLSGVDVAKRIRQQWQADRDAYRAKLEELRVN
;
A
#
# COMPACT_ATOMS: atom_id res chain seq x y z
N MET A 1 -0.65 -6.02 -41.23
CA MET A 1 -1.34 -4.83 -40.68
C MET A 1 -1.35 -5.03 -39.18
N PHE A 2 -0.29 -4.59 -38.52
CA PHE A 2 0.00 -4.88 -37.12
C PHE A 2 -0.47 -3.69 -36.27
N TYR A 3 -1.30 -3.95 -35.27
CA TYR A 3 -1.59 -2.97 -34.22
C TYR A 3 -0.30 -2.78 -33.41
N ARG A 4 0.44 -1.71 -33.71
CA ARG A 4 1.48 -1.16 -32.83
C ARG A 4 0.78 -0.46 -31.68
N ASN A 5 1.07 -0.90 -30.47
CA ASN A 5 0.72 -0.23 -29.23
C ASN A 5 1.37 1.19 -29.22
N PRO A 6 0.61 2.30 -29.25
CA PRO A 6 1.18 3.63 -29.28
C PRO A 6 1.17 4.23 -27.86
N PHE A 7 2.00 3.72 -26.96
CA PHE A 7 2.26 4.40 -25.68
C PHE A 7 3.73 4.23 -25.29
N ALA A 8 4.57 5.01 -25.96
CA ALA A 8 5.86 5.43 -25.44
C ALA A 8 5.90 6.96 -25.59
N GLY A 9 5.64 7.67 -24.49
CA GLY A 9 5.80 9.12 -24.39
C GLY A 9 4.49 9.91 -24.28
N THR A 10 4.00 10.06 -23.05
CA THR A 10 3.32 11.29 -22.61
C THR A 10 3.56 11.50 -21.13
N GLN A 11 3.84 12.75 -20.80
CA GLN A 11 4.16 13.31 -19.49
C GLN A 11 3.02 13.14 -18.47
N ASN A 12 3.44 13.07 -17.21
CA ASN A 12 2.69 13.18 -15.96
C ASN A 12 1.33 13.89 -16.08
N LEU A 13 0.25 13.15 -15.90
CA LEU A 13 -1.03 13.65 -15.40
C LEU A 13 -1.74 12.53 -14.61
N ALA A 14 -2.24 12.92 -13.43
CA ALA A 14 -3.17 12.23 -12.54
C ALA A 14 -2.63 11.14 -11.60
N GLY A 15 -2.81 11.41 -10.31
CA GLY A 15 -2.49 10.55 -9.18
C GLY A 15 -3.37 9.31 -9.10
N THR A 16 -2.72 8.22 -8.73
CA THR A 16 -3.31 6.92 -8.44
C THR A 16 -3.71 6.87 -6.96
N ARG A 17 -5.01 6.69 -6.68
CA ARG A 17 -5.54 6.38 -5.35
C ARG A 17 -5.03 5.00 -4.91
N ASN A 18 -4.26 4.93 -3.83
CA ASN A 18 -4.00 3.70 -3.09
C ASN A 18 -5.06 3.59 -1.97
N HIS A 19 -6.00 2.66 -2.08
CA HIS A 19 -6.88 2.31 -0.97
C HIS A 19 -6.26 1.16 -0.17
N VAL A 20 -5.83 1.49 1.04
CA VAL A 20 -5.41 0.58 2.10
C VAL A 20 -6.66 0.26 2.91
N ASP A 21 -7.31 -0.87 2.65
CA ASP A 21 -8.33 -1.45 3.53
C ASP A 21 -8.36 -2.97 3.36
N SER A 22 -7.37 -3.66 3.91
CA SER A 22 -7.50 -5.07 4.32
C SER A 22 -6.42 -5.47 5.33
N TRP A 23 -6.36 -4.79 6.47
CA TRP A 23 -5.61 -5.24 7.64
C TRP A 23 -6.50 -5.17 8.89
N ILE A 24 -7.47 -6.09 8.95
CA ILE A 24 -8.11 -6.49 10.22
C ILE A 24 -7.73 -7.95 10.45
N GLY A 25 -6.68 -8.15 11.24
CA GLY A 25 -6.29 -9.47 11.74
C GLY A 25 -7.37 -10.00 12.67
N ALA A 26 -8.23 -10.89 12.17
CA ALA A 26 -9.06 -11.73 12.99
C ALA A 26 -8.22 -12.88 13.54
N SER A 27 -7.84 -12.79 14.82
CA SER A 27 -7.27 -13.89 15.60
C SER A 27 -8.34 -14.99 15.78
N GLY A 28 -8.43 -15.89 14.81
CA GLY A 28 -9.27 -17.08 14.86
C GLY A 28 -8.56 -18.23 15.57
N CYS A 29 -9.04 -18.59 16.76
CA CYS A 29 -8.70 -19.84 17.44
C CYS A 29 -9.01 -21.05 16.56
N VAL A 30 -7.99 -21.88 16.28
CA VAL A 30 -8.12 -23.18 15.63
C VAL A 30 -8.54 -24.22 16.67
N PRO A 31 -9.67 -24.95 16.52
CA PRO A 31 -9.92 -26.13 17.34
C PRO A 31 -9.26 -27.35 16.70
N LEU A 32 -8.20 -27.86 17.35
CA LEU A 32 -7.65 -29.18 17.07
C LEU A 32 -8.63 -30.25 17.59
N SER A 33 -9.23 -31.00 16.66
CA SER A 33 -9.93 -32.24 16.97
C SER A 33 -8.95 -33.40 16.95
N TYR A 34 -8.64 -33.97 18.11
CA TYR A 34 -8.07 -35.31 18.21
C TYR A 34 -8.79 -36.10 19.31
N THR A 35 -9.42 -37.20 18.91
CA THR A 35 -10.05 -38.19 19.78
C THR A 35 -9.08 -39.36 20.00
N HIS A 36 -8.68 -39.58 21.26
CA HIS A 36 -8.74 -40.86 22.01
C HIS A 36 -7.73 -40.89 23.15
N GLY A 37 -8.27 -40.96 24.37
CA GLY A 37 -7.86 -41.82 25.48
C GLY A 37 -6.41 -41.80 25.96
N ILE A 38 -6.20 -41.36 27.20
CA ILE A 38 -5.84 -42.24 28.34
C ILE A 38 -5.92 -41.42 29.64
N VAL A 39 -6.53 -42.04 30.65
CA VAL A 39 -6.70 -41.60 32.04
C VAL A 39 -5.37 -41.71 32.77
N VAL A 40 -4.89 -40.61 33.40
CA VAL A 40 -4.04 -40.67 34.60
C VAL A 40 -4.36 -39.45 35.49
N ALA A 41 -4.87 -39.74 36.68
CA ALA A 41 -5.04 -38.81 37.79
C ALA A 41 -3.68 -38.47 38.41
N PHE A 42 -3.44 -37.23 38.86
CA PHE A 42 -2.59 -36.97 40.03
C PHE A 42 -2.84 -35.57 40.64
N SER A 43 -3.34 -35.62 41.88
CA SER A 43 -3.06 -34.80 43.06
C SER A 43 -2.89 -33.28 42.97
N ALA A 44 -3.84 -32.61 43.62
CA ALA A 44 -3.69 -31.29 44.22
C ALA A 44 -2.59 -31.29 45.29
N VAL A 45 -1.72 -30.27 45.24
CA VAL A 45 -0.89 -29.86 46.37
C VAL A 45 -1.17 -28.38 46.62
N ALA A 46 -1.82 -28.12 47.75
CA ALA A 46 -1.99 -26.78 48.30
C ALA A 46 -0.71 -26.39 49.04
N ILE A 47 -0.12 -25.26 48.68
CA ILE A 47 0.90 -24.60 49.50
C ILE A 47 0.28 -23.31 50.04
N ILE A 48 0.01 -23.34 51.33
CA ILE A 48 -0.30 -22.19 52.18
C ILE A 48 1.03 -21.51 52.48
N LEU A 49 1.18 -20.24 52.12
CA LEU A 49 2.17 -19.35 52.73
C LEU A 49 1.44 -18.21 53.44
N VAL A 50 1.41 -18.35 54.75
CA VAL A 50 1.13 -17.31 55.73
C VAL A 50 2.34 -16.38 55.76
N GLY A 51 2.11 -15.08 55.55
CA GLY A 51 3.12 -14.03 55.66
C GLY A 51 2.48 -12.74 56.15
N CYS A 52 2.20 -12.67 57.45
CA CYS A 52 1.88 -11.43 58.16
C CYS A 52 3.17 -10.62 58.36
N GLY A 53 3.17 -9.31 58.08
CA GLY A 53 4.25 -8.45 58.56
C GLY A 53 4.37 -7.04 57.98
N MET A 54 3.59 -6.12 58.56
CA MET A 54 4.00 -4.77 58.99
C MET A 54 4.10 -3.59 58.00
N ASN A 55 3.52 -2.48 58.51
CA ASN A 55 3.85 -1.07 58.33
C ASN A 55 3.42 -0.35 57.05
N THR A 56 2.15 0.07 57.05
CA THR A 56 1.72 1.32 56.43
C THR A 56 2.39 2.51 57.13
N ALA A 57 3.50 2.98 56.58
CA ALA A 57 3.95 4.36 56.73
C ALA A 57 3.26 5.21 55.65
N PRO A 58 2.90 6.48 55.92
CA PRO A 58 2.41 7.38 54.89
C PRO A 58 3.57 7.67 53.93
N VAL A 59 3.42 7.30 52.66
CA VAL A 59 4.31 7.80 51.62
C VAL A 59 3.95 9.26 51.41
N GLU A 60 4.78 10.13 51.99
CA GLU A 60 4.83 11.54 51.67
C GLU A 60 4.95 11.70 50.16
N SER A 61 4.00 12.43 49.60
CA SER A 61 4.05 12.98 48.25
C SER A 61 5.22 13.96 48.21
N GLY A 62 6.37 13.47 47.75
CA GLY A 62 7.62 14.20 47.71
C GLY A 62 8.56 13.56 46.72
N ASP A 63 8.12 13.49 45.46
CA ASP A 63 9.04 13.40 44.32
C ASP A 63 8.62 14.47 43.32
N ASP A 64 8.81 15.72 43.76
CA ASP A 64 9.00 16.85 42.87
C ASP A 64 10.39 16.63 42.27
N GLY A 65 10.45 15.68 41.34
CA GLY A 65 11.67 15.25 40.67
C GLY A 65 12.33 16.49 40.11
N SER A 66 13.48 16.83 40.68
CA SER A 66 14.27 17.97 40.26
C SER A 66 14.47 17.88 38.75
N VAL A 67 13.70 18.68 38.00
CA VAL A 67 13.95 18.96 36.61
C VAL A 67 15.32 19.59 36.61
N GLN A 68 16.35 18.78 36.38
CA GLN A 68 17.65 19.32 36.02
C GLN A 68 17.35 20.23 34.86
N ASN A 69 17.53 21.54 35.04
CA ASN A 69 17.48 22.52 33.98
C ASN A 69 18.59 22.16 33.01
N ALA A 70 18.32 21.18 32.15
CA ALA A 70 19.19 20.82 31.06
C ALA A 70 19.34 22.10 30.25
N THR A 71 20.58 22.50 30.02
CA THR A 71 20.92 23.65 29.19
C THR A 71 21.13 23.17 27.76
N LEU A 72 20.56 23.89 26.81
CA LEU A 72 20.69 23.60 25.39
C LEU A 72 22.18 23.56 25.01
N PRO A 73 22.57 22.84 23.95
CA PRO A 73 23.95 22.86 23.49
C PRO A 73 24.41 24.29 23.20
N SER A 74 25.66 24.61 23.56
CA SER A 74 26.22 25.96 23.37
C SER A 74 26.71 26.23 21.94
N ILE A 75 26.64 25.23 21.06
CA ILE A 75 26.99 25.38 19.63
C ILE A 75 25.73 25.77 18.84
N GLU A 76 25.93 26.47 17.72
CA GLU A 76 24.82 26.89 16.86
C GLU A 76 23.97 25.69 16.38
N PRO A 77 22.64 25.83 16.29
CA PRO A 77 21.72 24.74 15.91
C PRO A 77 22.05 24.09 14.56
N GLU A 78 22.39 24.90 13.56
CA GLU A 78 22.80 24.45 12.23
C GLU A 78 24.06 23.56 12.34
N GLN A 79 25.09 24.05 13.01
CA GLN A 79 26.31 23.29 13.23
C GLN A 79 26.08 22.01 14.06
N TYR A 80 25.15 22.05 15.02
CA TYR A 80 24.76 20.86 15.79
C TYR A 80 24.11 19.80 14.92
N LEU A 81 23.12 20.19 14.10
CA LEU A 81 22.46 19.27 13.18
C LEU A 81 23.44 18.71 12.14
N GLU A 82 24.31 19.55 11.58
CA GLU A 82 25.39 19.12 10.68
C GLU A 82 26.30 18.09 11.35
N ASN A 83 26.74 18.32 12.60
CA ASN A 83 27.58 17.39 13.34
C ASN A 83 26.88 16.04 13.58
N VAL A 84 25.58 16.07 13.89
CA VAL A 84 24.76 14.86 14.06
C VAL A 84 24.70 14.08 12.75
N ILE A 85 24.39 14.73 11.63
CA ILE A 85 24.30 14.07 10.32
C ILE A 85 25.67 13.61 9.83
N ALA A 86 26.73 14.39 10.04
CA ALA A 86 28.10 14.00 9.73
C ALA A 86 28.51 12.72 10.48
N ARG A 87 27.99 12.52 11.70
CA ARG A 87 28.22 11.30 12.46
C ARG A 87 27.65 10.05 11.78
N TYR A 88 26.45 10.11 11.19
CA TYR A 88 25.90 9.00 10.40
C TYR A 88 26.84 8.58 9.27
N ARG A 89 27.54 9.54 8.67
CA ARG A 89 28.51 9.33 7.58
C ARG A 89 29.89 8.87 8.03
N SER A 90 30.27 9.14 9.28
CA SER A 90 31.56 8.71 9.82
C SER A 90 31.52 7.34 10.50
N GLU A 91 30.39 6.98 11.11
CA GLU A 91 30.26 5.75 11.91
C GLU A 91 30.14 4.50 11.02
N PRO A 92 30.99 3.48 11.18
CA PRO A 92 31.05 2.34 10.26
C PRO A 92 29.82 1.43 10.35
N SER A 93 29.06 1.50 11.44
CA SER A 93 27.87 0.69 11.62
C SER A 93 26.72 1.52 12.16
N TYR A 94 25.50 1.10 11.81
CA TYR A 94 24.27 1.73 12.24
C TYR A 94 23.14 0.72 12.19
N ARG A 95 22.24 0.76 13.18
CA ARG A 95 21.04 -0.07 13.17
C ARG A 95 19.86 0.69 13.75
N ASP A 96 18.70 0.53 13.12
CA ASP A 96 17.40 0.88 13.71
C ASP A 96 16.33 -0.20 13.40
N GLN A 97 15.16 -0.01 13.99
CA GLN A 97 13.89 -0.69 13.70
C GLN A 97 12.80 0.37 13.54
N GLY A 98 13.01 1.28 12.60
CA GLY A 98 12.11 2.41 12.39
C GLY A 98 10.68 2.08 11.94
N MET A 99 9.86 3.12 11.89
CA MET A 99 8.53 3.08 11.30
C MET A 99 8.09 4.50 10.92
N VAL A 100 7.29 4.62 9.88
CA VAL A 100 6.47 5.81 9.67
C VAL A 100 5.21 5.65 10.51
N ARG A 101 4.84 6.70 11.23
CA ARG A 101 3.56 6.83 11.92
C ARG A 101 2.80 8.02 11.34
N MET A 102 1.59 7.78 10.89
CA MET A 102 0.70 8.81 10.36
C MET A 102 -0.60 8.79 11.14
N VAL A 103 -1.02 9.94 11.66
CA VAL A 103 -2.33 10.08 12.29
C VAL A 103 -3.24 10.79 11.31
N VAL A 104 -4.37 10.17 10.97
CA VAL A 104 -5.38 10.73 10.06
C VAL A 104 -6.73 10.85 10.75
N GLU A 105 -7.49 11.88 10.40
CA GLU A 105 -8.87 12.09 10.86
C GLU A 105 -9.85 11.93 9.70
N ARG A 106 -10.92 11.18 9.95
CA ARG A 106 -12.09 11.06 9.06
C ARG A 106 -13.36 11.10 9.90
N ASP A 107 -14.30 11.95 9.52
CA ASP A 107 -15.60 12.12 10.21
C ASP A 107 -15.44 12.38 11.73
N GLY A 108 -14.42 13.17 12.11
CA GLY A 108 -14.09 13.50 13.50
C GLY A 108 -13.51 12.34 14.32
N ARG A 109 -13.09 11.25 13.66
CA ARG A 109 -12.41 10.10 14.29
C ARG A 109 -10.98 10.02 13.79
N SER A 110 -10.03 10.11 14.72
CA SER A 110 -8.62 9.88 14.44
C SER A 110 -8.30 8.38 14.37
N SER A 111 -7.48 7.99 13.42
CA SER A 111 -6.88 6.65 13.32
C SER A 111 -5.38 6.78 13.07
N GLU A 112 -4.62 5.83 13.59
CA GLU A 112 -3.17 5.75 13.39
C GLU A 112 -2.85 4.68 12.35
N GLN A 113 -2.03 5.04 11.36
CA GLN A 113 -1.45 4.12 10.40
C GLN A 113 0.04 4.06 10.62
N THR A 114 0.60 2.84 10.61
CA THR A 114 2.03 2.63 10.75
C THR A 114 2.57 1.81 9.61
N ALA A 115 3.81 2.09 9.22
CA ALA A 115 4.47 1.41 8.13
C ALA A 115 5.94 1.14 8.50
N PRO A 116 6.35 -0.14 8.64
CA PRO A 116 7.65 -0.46 9.19
C PRO A 116 8.78 -0.14 8.21
N MET A 117 9.92 0.29 8.77
CA MET A 117 11.18 0.37 8.04
C MET A 117 12.34 -0.05 8.95
N SER A 118 13.43 -0.54 8.41
CA SER A 118 14.62 -0.78 9.21
C SER A 118 15.85 -0.72 8.34
N VAL A 119 16.91 -0.14 8.89
CA VAL A 119 18.22 -0.13 8.26
C VAL A 119 19.21 -0.78 9.20
N HIS A 120 20.07 -1.63 8.65
CA HIS A 120 21.23 -2.15 9.33
C HIS A 120 22.44 -2.05 8.40
N LEU A 121 23.39 -1.20 8.74
CA LEU A 121 24.66 -0.98 8.06
C LEU A 121 25.81 -1.53 8.93
N ASP A 122 26.74 -2.25 8.31
CA ASP A 122 28.00 -2.69 8.93
C ASP A 122 29.11 -2.70 7.86
N GLY A 123 29.86 -1.60 7.78
CA GLY A 123 30.85 -1.35 6.73
C GLY A 123 30.20 -1.28 5.35
N ASP A 124 30.58 -2.22 4.47
CA ASP A 124 30.05 -2.37 3.12
C ASP A 124 28.82 -3.28 3.02
N LYS A 125 28.38 -3.84 4.15
CA LYS A 125 27.19 -4.67 4.27
C LYS A 125 26.00 -3.82 4.66
N ILE A 126 24.85 -4.10 4.05
CA ILE A 126 23.63 -3.37 4.36
C ILE A 126 22.41 -4.28 4.25
N ARG A 127 21.46 -4.09 5.16
CA ARG A 127 20.12 -4.65 5.08
C ARG A 127 19.12 -3.52 5.24
N VAL A 128 18.19 -3.42 4.30
CA VAL A 128 17.10 -2.46 4.30
C VAL A 128 15.79 -3.23 4.22
N ALA A 129 14.86 -2.89 5.10
CA ALA A 129 13.45 -3.16 4.91
C ALA A 129 12.72 -1.82 4.87
N ALA A 130 11.96 -1.55 3.83
CA ALA A 130 11.19 -0.32 3.71
C ALA A 130 9.85 -0.70 3.08
N TYR A 131 8.78 -0.69 3.87
CA TYR A 131 7.45 -1.09 3.41
C TYR A 131 7.46 -2.56 2.93
N ASP A 132 7.22 -2.79 1.64
CA ASP A 132 7.34 -4.12 1.01
C ASP A 132 8.72 -4.32 0.36
N ALA A 133 9.52 -3.27 0.17
CA ALA A 133 10.84 -3.40 -0.43
C ALA A 133 11.84 -4.00 0.57
N ARG A 134 12.62 -4.96 0.11
CA ARG A 134 13.74 -5.55 0.85
C ARG A 134 15.01 -5.46 0.02
N LEU A 135 16.09 -5.09 0.67
CA LEU A 135 17.43 -5.09 0.09
C LEU A 135 18.40 -5.67 1.10
N TRP A 136 19.29 -6.53 0.63
CA TRP A 136 20.35 -7.12 1.42
C TRP A 136 21.63 -7.18 0.60
N SER A 137 22.76 -6.84 1.22
CA SER A 137 24.10 -6.91 0.63
C SER A 137 25.10 -7.41 1.65
N ASP A 138 25.94 -8.35 1.23
CA ASP A 138 27.07 -8.88 2.01
C ASP A 138 28.42 -8.21 1.65
N GLY A 139 28.38 -7.12 0.87
CA GLY A 139 29.55 -6.41 0.35
C GLY A 139 30.01 -6.92 -1.03
N GLU A 140 29.70 -8.18 -1.34
CA GLU A 140 30.07 -8.83 -2.60
C GLU A 140 28.93 -8.87 -3.62
N ARG A 141 27.73 -9.19 -3.14
CA ARG A 141 26.51 -9.29 -3.92
C ARG A 141 25.38 -8.54 -3.24
N THR A 142 24.40 -8.14 -4.03
CA THR A 142 23.15 -7.54 -3.55
C THR A 142 21.98 -8.37 -3.98
N LEU A 143 21.01 -8.52 -3.09
CA LEU A 143 19.72 -9.12 -3.34
C LEU A 143 18.65 -8.09 -3.03
N GLY A 144 17.68 -7.94 -3.93
CA GLY A 144 16.50 -7.11 -3.73
C GLY A 144 15.24 -7.91 -4.02
N TRP A 145 14.18 -7.72 -3.24
CA TRP A 145 12.89 -8.39 -3.48
C TRP A 145 11.73 -7.58 -2.88
N ILE A 146 10.51 -7.93 -3.32
CA ILE A 146 9.28 -7.34 -2.81
C ILE A 146 8.63 -8.38 -1.88
N ALA A 147 8.51 -8.03 -0.61
CA ALA A 147 7.95 -8.85 0.47
C ALA A 147 6.44 -8.63 0.63
N ASP A 148 5.68 -8.79 -0.46
CA ASP A 148 4.22 -8.68 -0.46
C ASP A 148 3.58 -10.08 -0.62
N PRO A 149 2.92 -10.62 0.42
CA PRO A 149 2.30 -11.94 0.35
C PRO A 149 1.11 -12.01 -0.60
N ASN A 150 0.43 -10.89 -0.91
CA ASN A 150 -0.73 -10.87 -1.81
C ASN A 150 -0.33 -11.09 -3.28
N THR A 151 0.94 -10.88 -3.59
CA THR A 151 1.53 -11.09 -4.90
C THR A 151 2.45 -12.31 -4.95
N GLU A 152 2.32 -13.22 -3.97
CA GLU A 152 3.21 -14.37 -3.80
C GLU A 152 4.70 -13.96 -3.74
N MET A 153 5.00 -12.85 -3.03
CA MET A 153 6.31 -12.21 -3.01
C MET A 153 6.77 -11.80 -4.41
N HIS A 154 5.85 -11.22 -5.18
CA HIS A 154 6.05 -10.78 -6.56
C HIS A 154 6.55 -11.92 -7.48
N ASP A 155 5.82 -13.03 -7.50
CA ASP A 155 6.18 -14.30 -8.16
C ASP A 155 7.56 -14.86 -7.68
N GLY A 156 7.94 -14.55 -6.45
CA GLY A 156 9.22 -14.95 -5.85
C GLY A 156 10.45 -14.35 -6.53
N GLN A 157 10.30 -13.28 -7.32
CA GLN A 157 11.42 -12.65 -8.01
C GLN A 157 12.42 -12.03 -7.01
N VAL A 158 13.71 -12.29 -7.23
CA VAL A 158 14.81 -11.70 -6.46
C VAL A 158 15.81 -11.09 -7.44
N VAL A 159 15.93 -9.76 -7.44
CA VAL A 159 16.94 -9.08 -8.25
C VAL A 159 18.34 -9.30 -7.65
N VAL A 160 19.28 -9.71 -8.50
CA VAL A 160 20.68 -9.94 -8.13
C VAL A 160 21.56 -8.83 -8.69
N GLY A 161 22.24 -8.12 -7.79
CA GLY A 161 23.25 -7.12 -8.10
C GLY A 161 24.65 -7.57 -7.68
N GLY A 162 25.66 -6.86 -8.21
CA GLY A 162 27.04 -7.02 -7.77
C GLY A 162 27.38 -6.16 -6.55
N ARG A 163 28.68 -5.85 -6.39
CA ARG A 163 29.19 -5.00 -5.32
C ARG A 163 28.57 -3.60 -5.35
N LEU A 164 28.15 -3.12 -4.18
CA LEU A 164 27.61 -1.76 -4.01
C LEU A 164 28.68 -0.70 -3.77
N ARG A 165 29.98 -1.05 -3.74
CA ARG A 165 31.04 -0.10 -3.39
C ARG A 165 30.94 1.20 -4.17
N GLY A 166 30.90 2.32 -3.46
CA GLY A 166 30.92 3.66 -4.04
C GLY A 166 32.20 3.98 -4.81
N ASP A 167 32.21 5.14 -5.48
CA ASP A 167 33.34 5.56 -6.32
C ASP A 167 34.56 6.02 -5.50
N ASP A 168 34.36 6.37 -4.23
CA ASP A 168 35.44 6.67 -3.30
C ASP A 168 35.99 5.38 -2.65
N PRO A 169 37.19 4.92 -3.02
CA PRO A 169 37.76 3.70 -2.47
C PRO A 169 38.15 3.84 -0.98
N SER A 170 38.25 5.07 -0.45
CA SER A 170 38.64 5.35 0.93
C SER A 170 37.51 5.16 1.94
N VAL A 171 36.26 5.13 1.48
CA VAL A 171 35.07 4.91 2.31
C VAL A 171 34.40 3.61 1.86
N PRO A 172 34.48 2.52 2.64
CA PRO A 172 33.87 1.23 2.28
C PRO A 172 32.36 1.26 2.56
N ARG A 173 31.62 2.13 1.87
CA ARG A 173 30.16 2.24 1.98
C ARG A 173 29.44 1.80 0.70
N PRO A 174 28.22 1.26 0.83
CA PRO A 174 27.33 1.05 -0.30
C PRO A 174 26.94 2.37 -0.99
N SER A 175 26.83 2.34 -2.32
CA SER A 175 26.28 3.42 -3.14
C SER A 175 24.76 3.30 -3.15
N LEU A 176 24.06 4.34 -2.69
CA LEU A 176 22.61 4.40 -2.71
C LEU A 176 22.06 4.37 -4.14
N GLU A 177 22.69 5.07 -5.09
CA GLU A 177 22.33 5.01 -6.52
C GLU A 177 22.32 3.56 -7.04
N ARG A 178 23.37 2.78 -6.73
CA ARG A 178 23.44 1.37 -7.15
C ARG A 178 22.42 0.49 -6.44
N MET A 179 22.11 0.78 -5.17
CA MET A 179 21.06 0.10 -4.42
C MET A 179 19.67 0.32 -5.04
N LEU A 180 19.40 1.52 -5.54
CA LEU A 180 18.13 1.94 -6.14
C LEU A 180 18.09 1.78 -7.66
N ARG A 181 18.93 0.90 -8.22
CA ARG A 181 19.01 0.70 -9.67
C ARG A 181 17.77 0.00 -10.25
N ASP A 182 17.15 -0.89 -9.47
CA ASP A 182 15.93 -1.56 -9.93
C ASP A 182 14.72 -0.63 -9.76
N PRO A 183 13.98 -0.32 -10.84
CA PRO A 183 12.91 0.67 -10.80
C PRO A 183 11.72 0.23 -9.95
N LEU A 184 11.36 -1.07 -9.96
CA LEU A 184 10.23 -1.58 -9.18
C LEU A 184 10.55 -1.59 -7.70
N LEU A 185 11.77 -2.01 -7.33
CA LEU A 185 12.21 -1.96 -5.94
C LEU A 185 12.23 -0.52 -5.42
N THR A 186 12.70 0.42 -6.24
CA THR A 186 12.74 1.85 -5.90
C THR A 186 11.35 2.44 -5.79
N GLU A 187 10.44 2.10 -6.70
CA GLU A 187 9.04 2.50 -6.63
C GLU A 187 8.41 2.03 -5.32
N LYS A 188 8.58 0.75 -4.95
CA LYS A 188 8.06 0.20 -3.69
C LYS A 188 8.68 0.86 -2.45
N MET A 189 9.97 1.22 -2.50
CA MET A 189 10.63 1.95 -1.42
C MET A 189 10.11 3.39 -1.28
N LYS A 190 9.71 4.03 -2.38
CA LYS A 190 9.18 5.40 -2.39
C LYS A 190 7.66 5.48 -2.14
N ALA A 191 6.93 4.43 -2.47
CA ALA A 191 5.46 4.41 -2.44
C ALA A 191 4.86 4.27 -1.03
N GLY A 192 5.68 4.09 0.01
CA GLY A 192 5.17 3.97 1.36
C GLY A 192 4.83 5.29 2.04
N LEU A 193 4.27 5.17 3.25
CA LEU A 193 3.58 6.22 4.01
C LEU A 193 4.32 7.56 4.15
N GLY A 194 5.66 7.54 4.15
CA GLY A 194 6.50 8.71 4.37
C GLY A 194 7.57 8.92 3.30
N GLY A 195 7.44 8.27 2.14
CA GLY A 195 8.46 8.29 1.09
C GLY A 195 9.68 7.39 1.41
N PRO A 196 10.81 7.57 0.71
CA PRO A 196 12.01 6.76 0.95
C PRO A 196 12.56 7.01 2.37
N PRO A 197 13.12 6.00 3.06
CA PRO A 197 13.70 6.18 4.40
C PRO A 197 14.88 7.18 4.37
N PRO A 198 14.76 8.37 4.99
CA PRO A 198 15.81 9.40 4.92
C PRO A 198 17.10 8.96 5.61
N GLN A 199 17.05 7.95 6.49
CA GLN A 199 18.24 7.35 7.10
C GLN A 199 19.22 6.81 6.05
N LEU A 200 18.73 6.34 4.90
CA LEU A 200 19.59 5.87 3.82
C LEU A 200 20.44 7.01 3.24
N GLU A 201 19.87 8.19 3.12
CA GLU A 201 20.59 9.37 2.63
C GLU A 201 21.59 9.86 3.69
N TRP A 202 21.19 9.93 4.96
CA TRP A 202 22.10 10.27 6.05
C TRP A 202 23.31 9.36 6.14
N LEU A 203 23.14 8.07 5.82
CA LEU A 203 24.20 7.07 5.87
C LEU A 203 25.06 7.08 4.60
N LEU A 204 24.48 7.27 3.42
CA LEU A 204 25.12 6.89 2.15
C LEU A 204 25.35 8.06 1.18
N GLU A 205 24.62 9.17 1.30
CA GLU A 205 24.69 10.27 0.34
C GLU A 205 25.70 11.36 0.73
N THR A 206 26.15 12.10 -0.27
CA THR A 206 27.05 13.25 -0.06
C THR A 206 26.32 14.47 0.49
N ASP A 207 25.07 14.66 0.05
CA ASP A 207 24.16 15.69 0.55
C ASP A 207 22.96 15.01 1.23
N PRO A 208 23.12 14.60 2.50
CA PRO A 208 22.19 13.72 3.21
C PRO A 208 20.81 14.33 3.49
N MET A 209 20.66 15.64 3.33
CA MET A 209 19.40 16.35 3.63
C MET A 209 18.67 16.80 2.37
N ALA A 210 19.28 16.64 1.18
CA ALA A 210 18.75 17.15 -0.07
C ALA A 210 17.33 16.67 -0.36
N ASN A 211 17.07 15.35 -0.39
CA ASN A 211 15.74 14.90 -0.79
C ASN A 211 14.70 15.11 0.33
N LEU A 212 15.11 15.02 1.61
CA LEU A 212 14.24 15.33 2.74
C LEU A 212 13.68 16.76 2.62
N PHE A 213 14.52 17.71 2.19
CA PHE A 213 14.13 19.10 1.93
C PHE A 213 13.76 19.37 0.46
N ARG A 214 13.54 18.34 -0.36
CA ARG A 214 13.13 18.45 -1.78
C ARG A 214 14.07 19.34 -2.62
N GLY A 215 15.37 19.27 -2.34
CA GLY A 215 16.43 20.05 -2.96
C GLY A 215 16.49 21.51 -2.51
N LYS A 216 15.75 21.88 -1.47
CA LYS A 216 15.73 23.22 -0.89
C LYS A 216 16.64 23.29 0.33
N GLN A 217 17.14 24.49 0.59
CA GLN A 217 17.89 24.78 1.80
C GLN A 217 16.93 25.34 2.86
N PRO A 218 17.15 25.02 4.14
CA PRO A 218 16.36 25.61 5.22
C PRO A 218 16.60 27.12 5.29
N SER A 219 15.52 27.89 5.43
CA SER A 219 15.59 29.33 5.68
C SER A 219 16.08 29.63 7.10
N ARG A 220 15.86 28.70 8.02
CA ARG A 220 16.20 28.82 9.44
C ARG A 220 16.39 27.45 10.08
N ILE A 221 17.36 27.32 10.96
CA ILE A 221 17.52 26.18 11.87
C ILE A 221 17.65 26.71 13.30
N GLU A 222 16.84 26.22 14.22
CA GLU A 222 16.86 26.65 15.62
C GLU A 222 16.67 25.51 16.62
N TYR A 223 17.12 25.72 17.85
CA TYR A 223 16.70 24.87 18.97
C TYR A 223 15.30 25.29 19.41
N GLU A 224 14.38 24.33 19.46
CA GLU A 224 13.06 24.56 20.03
C GLU A 224 13.09 24.32 21.55
N SER A 225 13.65 23.18 21.98
CA SER A 225 13.54 22.72 23.36
C SER A 225 14.46 21.53 23.66
N MET A 226 14.43 21.08 24.92
CA MET A 226 14.82 19.72 25.29
C MET A 226 13.67 19.02 25.98
N HIS A 227 13.45 17.78 25.57
CA HIS A 227 12.37 16.96 26.07
C HIS A 227 12.83 15.52 26.22
N GLU A 228 12.21 14.81 27.16
CA GLU A 228 12.42 13.39 27.31
C GLU A 228 11.52 12.62 26.34
N LEU A 229 12.11 11.78 25.50
CA LEU A 229 11.41 10.87 24.61
C LEU A 229 11.71 9.44 25.07
N LYS A 230 10.71 8.75 25.63
CA LYS A 230 10.81 7.37 26.14
C LYS A 230 12.04 7.14 27.07
N GLY A 231 12.26 7.99 28.07
CA GLY A 231 13.42 7.84 28.96
C GLY A 231 14.71 8.50 28.47
N THR A 232 14.72 9.08 27.26
CA THR A 232 15.93 9.64 26.64
C THR A 232 15.80 11.15 26.50
N LEU A 233 16.69 11.90 27.15
CA LEU A 233 16.75 13.35 26.98
C LEU A 233 17.21 13.70 25.56
N CYS A 234 16.32 14.32 24.79
CA CYS A 234 16.54 14.74 23.42
C CYS A 234 16.62 16.26 23.31
N VAL A 235 17.49 16.74 22.42
CA VAL A 235 17.47 18.12 21.91
C VAL A 235 16.54 18.15 20.70
N VAL A 236 15.61 19.09 20.67
CA VAL A 236 14.69 19.29 19.54
C VAL A 236 15.23 20.41 18.67
N VAL A 237 15.60 20.08 17.44
CA VAL A 237 16.05 21.03 16.41
C VAL A 237 14.97 21.17 15.36
N VAL A 238 14.60 22.40 15.03
CA VAL A 238 13.60 22.70 14.00
C VAL A 238 14.30 23.32 12.79
N ALA A 239 14.06 22.74 11.62
CA ALA A 239 14.47 23.31 10.34
C ALA A 239 13.22 23.79 9.58
N GLU A 240 13.19 25.07 9.23
CA GLU A 240 12.13 25.69 8.44
C GLU A 240 12.52 25.67 6.96
N VAL A 241 11.69 25.08 6.10
CA VAL A 241 11.91 25.00 4.65
C VAL A 241 10.62 25.42 3.94
N GLU A 242 10.67 26.52 3.19
CA GLU A 242 9.50 27.07 2.48
C GLU A 242 8.25 27.27 3.39
N GLY A 243 8.46 27.62 4.66
CA GLY A 243 7.41 27.81 5.66
C GLY A 243 6.92 26.53 6.34
N GLU A 244 7.51 25.38 6.02
CA GLU A 244 7.23 24.09 6.63
C GLU A 244 8.29 23.72 7.66
N ASN A 245 7.87 23.11 8.76
CA ASN A 245 8.77 22.75 9.86
C ASN A 245 9.09 21.24 9.85
N TYR A 246 10.37 20.93 9.92
CA TYR A 246 10.90 19.59 10.16
C TYR A 246 11.50 19.58 11.57
N ARG A 247 11.01 18.73 12.47
CA ARG A 247 11.55 18.63 13.84
C ARG A 247 12.38 17.37 14.03
N PHE A 248 13.63 17.53 14.43
CA PHE A 248 14.55 16.44 14.72
C PHE A 248 14.70 16.28 16.23
N TRP A 249 14.30 15.12 16.74
CA TRP A 249 14.48 14.73 18.13
C TRP A 249 15.77 13.94 18.25
N ILE A 250 16.81 14.57 18.81
CA ILE A 250 18.18 14.06 18.79
C ILE A 250 18.60 13.69 20.21
N ASP A 251 18.94 12.43 20.44
CA ASP A 251 19.53 11.97 21.70
C ASP A 251 20.81 12.76 21.98
N ARG A 252 20.79 13.52 23.08
CA ARG A 252 21.86 14.46 23.40
C ARG A 252 23.21 13.77 23.62
N GLN A 253 23.20 12.58 24.23
CA GLN A 253 24.43 11.89 24.62
C GLN A 253 25.04 11.14 23.44
N ARG A 254 24.18 10.56 22.59
CA ARG A 254 24.61 9.71 21.47
C ARG A 254 24.65 10.44 20.14
N SER A 255 24.16 11.68 20.06
CA SER A 255 24.05 12.46 18.82
C SER A 255 23.39 11.64 17.70
N ILE A 256 22.27 11.00 18.02
CA ILE A 256 21.53 10.14 17.09
C ILE A 256 20.08 10.60 17.02
N VAL A 257 19.52 10.64 15.83
CA VAL A 257 18.10 11.00 15.63
C VAL A 257 17.25 9.83 16.14
N LYS A 258 16.24 10.15 16.95
CA LYS A 258 15.27 9.18 17.51
C LYS A 258 13.89 9.30 16.87
N LEU A 259 13.53 10.51 16.45
CA LEU A 259 12.25 10.84 15.84
C LEU A 259 12.45 12.03 14.90
N VAL A 260 11.79 12.00 13.74
CA VAL A 260 11.62 13.18 12.88
C VAL A 260 10.13 13.43 12.70
N GLU A 261 9.67 14.63 13.05
CA GLU A 261 8.34 15.10 12.67
C GLU A 261 8.44 15.76 11.29
N LEU A 262 7.64 15.26 10.35
CA LEU A 262 7.60 15.73 8.98
C LEU A 262 6.38 16.64 8.78
N PRO A 263 6.45 17.64 7.90
CA PRO A 263 5.27 18.40 7.54
C PRO A 263 4.25 17.50 6.84
N THR A 264 2.97 17.71 7.12
CA THR A 264 1.87 16.87 6.61
C THR A 264 1.76 16.91 5.09
N SER A 265 2.21 18.00 4.45
CA SER A 265 2.31 18.12 2.98
C SER A 265 3.19 17.04 2.34
N VAL A 266 4.13 16.46 3.08
CA VAL A 266 4.97 15.34 2.59
C VAL A 266 4.10 14.12 2.30
N ALA A 267 3.12 13.84 3.15
CA ALA A 267 2.22 12.71 2.94
C ALA A 267 1.19 12.99 1.83
N GLU A 268 0.78 14.24 1.61
CA GLU A 268 -0.16 14.61 0.53
C GLU A 268 0.39 14.30 -0.87
N MET A 269 1.72 14.26 -1.05
CA MET A 269 2.34 13.85 -2.32
C MET A 269 2.22 12.34 -2.61
N GLY A 270 2.05 11.52 -1.57
CA GLY A 270 1.95 10.06 -1.68
C GLY A 270 0.53 9.52 -1.50
N PHE A 271 -0.34 10.27 -0.83
CA PHE A 271 -1.69 9.84 -0.44
C PHE A 271 -2.71 10.96 -0.72
N SER A 272 -3.50 10.79 -1.77
CA SER A 272 -4.76 11.53 -1.94
C SER A 272 -5.92 10.60 -1.64
N VAL A 273 -6.37 10.56 -0.38
CA VAL A 273 -7.60 9.85 -0.02
C VAL A 273 -8.65 10.89 0.33
N ASP A 274 -9.67 11.02 -0.51
CA ASP A 274 -10.75 11.99 -0.31
C ASP A 274 -11.41 11.75 1.07
N GLY A 275 -11.56 12.83 1.84
CA GLY A 275 -12.20 12.80 3.17
C GLY A 275 -11.28 12.49 4.35
N TYR A 276 -9.97 12.32 4.14
CA TYR A 276 -8.99 12.19 5.22
C TYR A 276 -8.20 13.47 5.41
N GLN A 277 -8.08 13.93 6.66
CA GLN A 277 -7.15 15.00 7.04
C GLN A 277 -5.95 14.39 7.76
N ILE A 278 -4.73 14.69 7.30
CA ILE A 278 -3.51 14.22 7.96
C ILE A 278 -3.21 15.17 9.13
N LEU A 279 -3.20 14.63 10.35
CA LEU A 279 -2.95 15.38 11.58
C LEU A 279 -1.45 15.41 11.93
N SER A 280 -0.75 14.29 11.72
CA SER A 280 0.69 14.21 11.93
C SER A 280 1.34 13.15 11.04
N LEU A 281 2.62 13.39 10.72
CA LEU A 281 3.49 12.45 10.01
C LEU A 281 4.83 12.40 10.71
N GLU A 282 5.25 11.21 11.09
CA GLU A 282 6.42 11.00 11.94
C GLU A 282 7.25 9.83 11.46
N LEU A 283 8.56 9.99 11.49
CA LEU A 283 9.55 8.93 11.31
C LEU A 283 10.14 8.57 12.66
N VAL A 284 9.73 7.45 13.23
CA VAL A 284 10.24 6.94 14.50
C VAL A 284 11.44 6.03 14.21
N LEU A 285 12.59 6.27 14.84
CA LEU A 285 13.82 5.49 14.67
C LEU A 285 14.08 4.64 15.90
N ASP A 286 13.19 3.68 16.14
CA ASP A 286 13.24 2.84 17.33
C ASP A 286 14.53 1.99 17.35
N GLY A 287 15.15 1.88 18.53
CA GLY A 287 16.41 1.15 18.68
C GLY A 287 17.63 1.74 17.95
N ALA A 288 17.55 2.96 17.38
CA ALA A 288 18.65 3.57 16.65
C ALA A 288 19.96 3.61 17.46
N THR A 289 21.05 3.08 16.89
CA THR A 289 22.40 3.02 17.47
C THR A 289 23.51 2.94 16.40
N PHE A 290 24.67 3.56 16.67
CA PHE A 290 25.91 3.42 15.86
C PHE A 290 26.82 2.27 16.32
N SER A 291 26.46 1.57 17.39
CA SER A 291 27.26 0.44 17.90
C SER A 291 26.35 -0.76 18.17
N PRO A 292 25.73 -1.32 17.11
CA PRO A 292 25.03 -2.58 17.25
C PRO A 292 26.05 -3.65 17.71
N GLY A 293 25.71 -4.45 18.73
CA GLY A 293 26.61 -5.49 19.25
C GLY A 293 27.04 -6.50 18.18
N ALA A 294 28.11 -7.26 18.43
CA ALA A 294 28.76 -8.15 17.46
C ALA A 294 27.85 -9.23 16.83
N ASP A 295 26.76 -9.61 17.50
CA ASP A 295 25.80 -10.60 17.01
C ASP A 295 24.74 -10.03 16.03
N ALA A 296 24.85 -8.75 15.64
CA ALA A 296 23.73 -8.04 15.06
C ALA A 296 23.48 -8.31 13.56
N PHE A 297 24.50 -8.57 12.74
CA PHE A 297 24.34 -8.60 11.27
C PHE A 297 24.17 -10.04 10.76
N SER A 298 22.93 -10.41 10.43
CA SER A 298 22.65 -11.70 9.81
C SER A 298 23.25 -11.76 8.41
N MET A 299 24.11 -12.75 8.18
CA MET A 299 24.66 -13.09 6.87
C MET A 299 23.63 -13.72 5.92
N ALA A 300 22.39 -13.93 6.37
CA ALA A 300 21.30 -14.47 5.56
C ALA A 300 20.14 -13.47 5.44
N PRO A 301 19.42 -13.47 4.31
CA PRO A 301 18.12 -12.79 4.16
C PRO A 301 17.13 -13.19 5.28
N GLY A 302 16.16 -12.31 5.55
CA GLY A 302 15.17 -12.50 6.60
C GLY A 302 14.16 -13.63 6.33
N SER A 303 13.22 -13.82 7.26
CA SER A 303 12.12 -14.79 7.12
C SER A 303 11.13 -14.44 5.99
N ASP A 304 11.18 -13.22 5.50
CA ASP A 304 10.41 -12.67 4.37
C ASP A 304 11.10 -12.89 3.02
N PHE A 305 12.21 -13.64 2.98
CA PHE A 305 12.85 -14.06 1.75
C PHE A 305 12.01 -15.12 1.03
N PRO A 306 11.83 -15.05 -0.30
CA PRO A 306 11.03 -16.03 -1.03
C PRO A 306 11.52 -17.47 -0.83
N GLN A 307 10.61 -18.41 -0.55
CA GLN A 307 10.96 -19.82 -0.35
C GLN A 307 11.48 -20.50 -1.62
N ARG A 308 11.06 -20.01 -2.79
CA ARG A 308 11.47 -20.50 -4.12
C ARG A 308 11.90 -19.30 -4.97
N PRO A 309 13.08 -18.72 -4.68
CA PRO A 309 13.49 -17.48 -5.32
C PRO A 309 13.77 -17.69 -6.81
N ALA A 310 13.22 -16.82 -7.65
CA ALA A 310 13.61 -16.68 -9.04
C ALA A 310 14.63 -15.55 -9.15
N PHE A 311 15.92 -15.90 -9.18
CA PHE A 311 16.99 -14.92 -9.30
C PHE A 311 17.00 -14.29 -10.70
N VAL A 312 16.86 -12.96 -10.76
CA VAL A 312 16.74 -12.19 -12.00
C VAL A 312 17.68 -10.98 -12.00
N ARG A 313 18.00 -10.46 -13.19
CA ARG A 313 18.83 -9.24 -13.34
C ARG A 313 18.07 -7.94 -13.06
N SER A 314 16.75 -7.97 -13.17
CA SER A 314 15.84 -6.88 -12.83
C SER A 314 14.46 -7.47 -12.56
N LEU A 315 13.70 -6.85 -11.67
CA LEU A 315 12.32 -7.23 -11.41
C LEU A 315 11.45 -6.90 -12.63
N LEU A 316 10.51 -7.79 -12.94
CA LEU A 316 9.46 -7.55 -13.93
C LEU A 316 8.14 -7.27 -13.24
N PRO A 317 7.32 -6.34 -13.73
CA PRO A 317 5.98 -6.16 -13.20
C PRO A 317 5.18 -7.44 -13.41
N LEU A 318 4.29 -7.75 -12.47
CA LEU A 318 3.43 -8.93 -12.58
C LEU A 318 2.56 -8.81 -13.84
N PRO A 319 2.27 -9.94 -14.50
CA PRO A 319 1.32 -9.93 -15.59
C PRO A 319 -0.07 -9.53 -15.08
N PRO A 320 -0.96 -9.06 -15.97
CA PRO A 320 -2.33 -8.74 -15.57
C PRO A 320 -3.01 -9.97 -14.94
N SER A 321 -3.83 -9.72 -13.92
CA SER A 321 -4.66 -10.74 -13.28
C SER A 321 -5.50 -11.49 -14.33
N PRO A 322 -5.81 -12.79 -14.10
CA PRO A 322 -6.71 -13.53 -14.97
C PRO A 322 -8.03 -12.79 -15.16
N PRO A 323 -8.62 -12.83 -16.37
CA PRO A 323 -9.98 -12.35 -16.58
C PRO A 323 -10.92 -13.05 -15.60
N ASN A 324 -11.98 -12.35 -15.19
CA ASN A 324 -13.02 -12.96 -14.37
C ASN A 324 -13.53 -14.26 -15.03
N SER A 325 -13.70 -15.32 -14.24
CA SER A 325 -14.08 -16.65 -14.73
C SER A 325 -15.41 -16.67 -15.48
N LEU A 326 -16.29 -15.69 -15.23
CA LEU A 326 -17.55 -15.52 -15.95
C LEU A 326 -17.38 -15.05 -17.40
N VAL A 327 -16.28 -14.38 -17.74
CA VAL A 327 -16.07 -13.87 -19.10
C VAL A 327 -16.01 -15.04 -20.08
N GLY A 328 -16.98 -15.14 -20.98
CA GLY A 328 -17.16 -16.21 -21.96
C GLY A 328 -18.04 -17.37 -21.49
N THR A 329 -18.64 -17.30 -20.30
CA THR A 329 -19.61 -18.28 -19.80
C THR A 329 -21.02 -17.71 -19.82
N SER A 330 -22.01 -18.58 -19.87
CA SER A 330 -23.41 -18.17 -19.63
C SER A 330 -23.64 -18.01 -18.14
N LEU A 331 -24.37 -16.96 -17.77
CA LEU A 331 -24.74 -16.68 -16.39
C LEU A 331 -25.75 -17.70 -15.85
N SER A 332 -25.71 -17.95 -14.53
CA SER A 332 -26.75 -18.73 -13.85
C SER A 332 -28.15 -18.16 -14.14
N PRO A 333 -29.17 -19.00 -14.41
CA PRO A 333 -30.53 -18.54 -14.69
C PRO A 333 -31.12 -17.70 -13.56
N PHE A 334 -31.70 -16.56 -13.91
CA PHE A 334 -32.52 -15.75 -13.02
C PHE A 334 -33.59 -15.00 -13.82
N ARG A 335 -34.66 -14.59 -13.15
CA ARG A 335 -35.67 -13.72 -13.72
C ARG A 335 -36.24 -12.84 -12.62
N VAL A 336 -36.21 -11.54 -12.82
CA VAL A 336 -36.65 -10.54 -11.86
C VAL A 336 -37.33 -9.42 -12.65
N ARG A 337 -38.39 -8.84 -12.09
CA ARG A 337 -38.96 -7.62 -12.66
C ARG A 337 -38.22 -6.38 -12.18
N ASP A 338 -38.14 -5.39 -13.05
CA ASP A 338 -37.60 -4.09 -12.66
C ASP A 338 -38.52 -3.38 -11.64
N ALA A 339 -38.03 -2.30 -11.05
CA ALA A 339 -38.74 -1.58 -10.00
C ALA A 339 -40.01 -0.87 -10.48
N SER A 340 -40.21 -0.72 -11.81
CA SER A 340 -41.45 -0.22 -12.40
C SER A 340 -42.45 -1.33 -12.75
N ASP A 341 -42.09 -2.61 -12.58
CA ASP A 341 -42.89 -3.79 -12.93
C ASP A 341 -43.21 -3.88 -14.45
N GLN A 342 -42.43 -3.20 -15.30
CA GLN A 342 -42.64 -3.13 -16.75
C GLN A 342 -41.77 -4.11 -17.54
N PHE A 343 -40.56 -4.41 -17.03
CA PHE A 343 -39.58 -5.21 -17.74
C PHE A 343 -39.20 -6.46 -16.94
N ASP A 344 -39.20 -7.61 -17.62
CA ASP A 344 -38.61 -8.83 -17.09
C ASP A 344 -37.11 -8.86 -17.44
N VAL A 345 -36.26 -8.68 -16.42
CA VAL A 345 -34.81 -8.79 -16.55
C VAL A 345 -34.38 -10.21 -16.22
N SER A 346 -33.57 -10.81 -17.10
CA SER A 346 -33.12 -12.20 -16.97
C SER A 346 -31.63 -12.35 -17.19
N GLN A 347 -31.13 -13.58 -17.06
CA GLN A 347 -29.74 -13.91 -17.39
C GLN A 347 -29.39 -13.67 -18.86
N ARG A 348 -30.40 -13.55 -19.75
CA ARG A 348 -30.24 -13.21 -21.17
C ARG A 348 -30.35 -11.71 -21.45
N GLY A 349 -30.40 -10.90 -20.40
CA GLY A 349 -30.61 -9.47 -20.50
C GLY A 349 -32.08 -9.10 -20.58
N VAL A 350 -32.34 -7.96 -21.22
CA VAL A 350 -33.64 -7.30 -21.33
C VAL A 350 -33.66 -6.47 -22.61
N ASP A 351 -34.73 -6.62 -23.40
CA ASP A 351 -35.24 -5.81 -24.53
C ASP A 351 -34.29 -5.28 -25.63
N ARG A 352 -32.96 -5.45 -25.50
CA ARG A 352 -31.90 -4.98 -26.39
C ARG A 352 -30.88 -6.11 -26.62
N LEU A 353 -29.94 -5.89 -27.56
CA LEU A 353 -28.94 -6.90 -27.92
C LEU A 353 -27.89 -7.13 -26.82
N LEU A 354 -27.60 -6.09 -26.06
CA LEU A 354 -26.65 -6.10 -24.95
C LEU A 354 -27.32 -5.56 -23.70
N THR A 355 -26.96 -6.12 -22.54
CA THR A 355 -27.38 -5.60 -21.24
C THR A 355 -26.13 -5.34 -20.40
N LEU A 356 -26.05 -4.14 -19.82
CA LEU A 356 -24.96 -3.71 -18.96
C LEU A 356 -25.47 -3.58 -17.53
N PHE A 357 -25.14 -4.55 -16.70
CA PHE A 357 -25.46 -4.50 -15.28
C PHE A 357 -24.43 -3.66 -14.53
N VAL A 358 -24.89 -2.78 -13.65
CA VAL A 358 -24.10 -2.11 -12.63
C VAL A 358 -24.60 -2.59 -11.28
N LEU A 359 -23.75 -3.36 -10.61
CA LEU A 359 -24.02 -3.98 -9.31
C LEU A 359 -23.52 -3.06 -8.21
N THR A 360 -24.43 -2.56 -7.39
CA THR A 360 -24.11 -1.77 -6.18
C THR A 360 -23.66 -2.68 -5.06
N ASP A 361 -22.82 -2.20 -4.15
CA ASP A 361 -22.48 -2.96 -2.95
C ASP A 361 -23.71 -3.16 -2.04
N PRO A 362 -24.15 -4.41 -1.79
CA PRO A 362 -25.28 -4.67 -0.90
C PRO A 362 -25.00 -4.29 0.56
N ASN A 363 -23.73 -4.16 0.96
CA ASN A 363 -23.29 -3.86 2.32
C ASN A 363 -22.88 -2.38 2.53
N ALA A 364 -22.75 -1.61 1.45
CA ALA A 364 -22.51 -0.17 1.57
C ALA A 364 -23.64 0.45 2.40
N GLY A 365 -23.26 1.33 3.34
CA GLY A 365 -24.16 1.96 4.31
C GLY A 365 -25.23 2.86 3.67
N ASP A 366 -25.64 3.93 4.32
CA ASP A 366 -26.69 4.79 3.77
C ASP A 366 -26.17 5.75 2.68
N ASP A 367 -24.86 5.77 2.46
CA ASP A 367 -24.19 6.56 1.44
C ASP A 367 -24.31 5.91 0.05
N VAL A 368 -24.78 6.70 -0.92
CA VAL A 368 -24.96 6.34 -2.33
C VAL A 368 -23.93 6.98 -3.25
N ALA A 369 -22.97 7.73 -2.72
CA ALA A 369 -22.00 8.47 -3.50
C ALA A 369 -21.20 7.58 -4.47
N ASP A 370 -20.68 6.44 -4.00
CA ASP A 370 -19.84 5.55 -4.81
C ASP A 370 -20.62 4.90 -5.95
N ASP A 371 -21.83 4.39 -5.66
CA ASP A 371 -22.73 3.86 -6.68
C ASP A 371 -23.08 4.93 -7.72
N MET A 372 -23.31 6.16 -7.27
CA MET A 372 -23.63 7.28 -8.14
C MET A 372 -22.47 7.70 -9.02
N GLN A 373 -21.25 7.70 -8.49
CA GLN A 373 -20.04 7.95 -9.28
C GLN A 373 -19.88 6.87 -10.35
N LEU A 374 -20.08 5.60 -10.00
CA LEU A 374 -19.98 4.49 -10.94
C LEU A 374 -21.05 4.55 -12.04
N ILE A 375 -22.32 4.76 -11.67
CA ILE A 375 -23.43 4.91 -12.62
C ILE A 375 -23.21 6.12 -13.53
N SER A 376 -22.72 7.24 -12.99
CA SER A 376 -22.42 8.45 -13.77
C SER A 376 -21.27 8.21 -14.75
N PHE A 377 -20.21 7.52 -14.30
CA PHE A 377 -19.09 7.16 -15.16
C PHE A 377 -19.52 6.22 -16.29
N VAL A 378 -20.30 5.19 -15.99
CA VAL A 378 -20.87 4.28 -17.00
C VAL A 378 -21.76 5.06 -17.97
N SER A 379 -22.61 5.96 -17.47
CA SER A 379 -23.46 6.81 -18.31
C SER A 379 -22.64 7.70 -19.26
N LEU A 380 -21.52 8.27 -18.78
CA LEU A 380 -20.58 9.02 -19.62
C LEU A 380 -19.97 8.14 -20.72
N GLN A 381 -19.55 6.92 -20.39
CA GLN A 381 -19.00 5.99 -21.38
C GLN A 381 -20.05 5.58 -22.42
N LEU A 382 -21.29 5.34 -22.02
CA LEU A 382 -22.40 5.08 -22.95
C LEU A 382 -22.76 6.32 -23.79
N GLY A 383 -22.59 7.52 -23.24
CA GLY A 383 -22.72 8.79 -23.95
C GLY A 383 -21.69 8.98 -25.06
N ASN A 384 -20.51 8.38 -24.92
CA ASN A 384 -19.44 8.40 -25.94
C ASN A 384 -19.72 7.45 -27.12
N LEU A 385 -20.73 6.58 -27.03
CA LEU A 385 -21.14 5.72 -28.15
C LEU A 385 -21.98 6.47 -29.19
N PRO A 386 -21.87 6.12 -30.48
CA PRO A 386 -22.84 6.53 -31.50
C PRO A 386 -24.27 6.12 -31.10
N ALA A 387 -25.27 6.95 -31.45
CA ALA A 387 -26.67 6.73 -31.07
C ALA A 387 -27.19 5.34 -31.44
N GLU A 388 -26.89 4.88 -32.66
CA GLU A 388 -27.28 3.55 -33.16
C GLU A 388 -26.73 2.38 -32.32
N MET A 389 -25.55 2.55 -31.71
CA MET A 389 -24.97 1.55 -30.82
C MET A 389 -25.57 1.65 -29.41
N ARG A 390 -25.79 2.88 -28.94
CA ARG A 390 -26.39 3.14 -27.62
C ARG A 390 -27.79 2.53 -27.50
N GLU A 391 -28.60 2.63 -28.56
CA GLU A 391 -29.93 2.01 -28.63
C GLU A 391 -29.91 0.47 -28.52
N LYS A 392 -28.76 -0.17 -28.75
CA LYS A 392 -28.58 -1.63 -28.65
C LYS A 392 -28.12 -2.10 -27.27
N VAL A 393 -27.87 -1.18 -26.34
CA VAL A 393 -27.38 -1.49 -24.98
C VAL A 393 -28.40 -1.05 -23.95
N ARG A 394 -28.86 -1.96 -23.07
CA ARG A 394 -29.72 -1.60 -21.94
C ARG A 394 -28.90 -1.53 -20.64
N PRO A 395 -28.72 -0.35 -20.02
CA PRO A 395 -28.12 -0.26 -18.70
C PRO A 395 -29.12 -0.65 -17.61
N VAL A 396 -28.67 -1.45 -16.64
CA VAL A 396 -29.47 -1.92 -15.50
C VAL A 396 -28.69 -1.75 -14.22
N ALA A 397 -29.18 -0.94 -13.29
CA ALA A 397 -28.66 -0.87 -11.93
C ALA A 397 -29.29 -1.96 -11.07
N VAL A 398 -28.48 -2.71 -10.34
CA VAL A 398 -28.92 -3.80 -9.46
C VAL A 398 -28.46 -3.51 -8.05
N GLY A 399 -29.40 -3.53 -7.10
CA GLY A 399 -29.10 -3.33 -5.69
C GLY A 399 -30.06 -4.02 -4.74
N SER A 400 -29.83 -3.83 -3.44
CA SER A 400 -30.78 -4.24 -2.40
C SER A 400 -32.10 -3.46 -2.54
N PRO A 401 -33.22 -3.94 -1.95
CA PRO A 401 -34.49 -3.19 -2.00
C PRO A 401 -34.39 -1.75 -1.50
N LYS A 402 -33.62 -1.54 -0.43
CA LYS A 402 -33.35 -0.20 0.10
C LYS A 402 -32.59 0.65 -0.92
N ARG A 403 -31.49 0.10 -1.47
CA ARG A 403 -30.63 0.79 -2.45
C ARG A 403 -31.37 1.13 -3.74
N ALA A 404 -32.13 0.18 -4.28
CA ALA A 404 -32.99 0.39 -5.44
C ALA A 404 -34.00 1.53 -5.19
N GLY A 405 -34.58 1.61 -3.99
CA GLY A 405 -35.44 2.73 -3.59
C GLY A 405 -34.72 4.08 -3.59
N GLN A 406 -33.48 4.13 -3.06
CA GLN A 406 -32.67 5.34 -3.05
C GLN A 406 -32.30 5.81 -4.47
N LEU A 407 -31.87 4.90 -5.34
CA LEU A 407 -31.54 5.19 -6.74
C LEU A 407 -32.74 5.75 -7.53
N ARG A 408 -33.97 5.32 -7.20
CA ARG A 408 -35.19 5.89 -7.77
C ARG A 408 -35.50 7.28 -7.26
N GLN A 409 -35.32 7.53 -5.96
CA GLN A 409 -35.59 8.84 -5.36
C GLN A 409 -34.74 9.95 -5.98
N ILE A 410 -33.54 9.62 -6.42
CA ILE A 410 -32.62 10.54 -7.11
C ILE A 410 -32.80 10.56 -8.64
N GLY A 411 -33.78 9.83 -9.18
CA GLY A 411 -34.21 9.93 -10.56
C GLY A 411 -33.41 9.10 -11.57
N ILE A 412 -32.66 8.08 -11.16
CA ILE A 412 -31.97 7.19 -12.12
C ILE A 412 -32.96 6.51 -13.07
N ASP A 413 -34.17 6.17 -12.60
CA ASP A 413 -35.24 5.56 -13.41
C ASP A 413 -35.91 6.52 -14.41
N GLN A 414 -35.62 7.82 -14.34
CA GLN A 414 -36.10 8.80 -15.33
C GLN A 414 -35.23 8.84 -16.59
N SER A 415 -34.13 8.06 -16.60
CA SER A 415 -33.22 7.92 -17.73
C SER A 415 -33.41 6.57 -18.44
N ASP A 416 -32.56 6.22 -19.40
CA ASP A 416 -32.60 4.92 -20.11
C ASP A 416 -32.32 3.68 -19.22
N TRP A 417 -32.09 3.89 -17.92
CA TRP A 417 -31.72 2.89 -16.93
C TRP A 417 -32.92 2.15 -16.36
N LEU A 418 -32.78 0.82 -16.22
CA LEU A 418 -33.67 0.03 -15.38
C LEU A 418 -33.05 -0.16 -14.00
N ILE A 419 -33.89 -0.26 -12.97
CA ILE A 419 -33.45 -0.52 -11.61
C ILE A 419 -34.07 -1.85 -11.16
N VAL A 420 -33.24 -2.79 -10.71
CA VAL A 420 -33.67 -4.11 -10.24
C VAL A 420 -33.31 -4.29 -8.77
N SER A 421 -34.32 -4.64 -7.97
CA SER A 421 -34.17 -4.97 -6.54
C SER A 421 -34.00 -6.48 -6.37
N ALA A 422 -32.81 -7.00 -6.64
CA ALA A 422 -32.52 -8.40 -6.40
C ALA A 422 -31.02 -8.61 -6.14
N PRO A 423 -30.57 -8.63 -4.87
CA PRO A 423 -29.19 -8.93 -4.53
C PRO A 423 -28.79 -10.37 -4.90
N SER A 424 -29.76 -11.19 -5.34
CA SER A 424 -29.54 -12.52 -5.88
C SER A 424 -29.17 -12.57 -7.36
N VAL A 425 -29.29 -11.47 -8.09
CA VAL A 425 -28.90 -11.38 -9.49
C VAL A 425 -27.37 -11.36 -9.54
N LEU A 426 -26.79 -12.23 -10.38
CA LEU A 426 -25.34 -12.37 -10.52
C LEU A 426 -24.61 -12.71 -9.21
N ARG A 427 -25.20 -13.58 -8.36
CA ARG A 427 -24.55 -14.11 -7.14
C ARG A 427 -23.15 -14.71 -7.35
N GLU A 428 -22.84 -15.10 -8.58
CA GLU A 428 -21.53 -15.61 -8.99
C GLU A 428 -20.45 -14.52 -8.93
N ILE A 429 -20.84 -13.25 -8.88
CA ILE A 429 -19.97 -12.11 -8.66
C ILE A 429 -19.85 -11.89 -7.15
N ASN A 430 -18.64 -12.14 -6.67
CA ASN A 430 -18.26 -12.09 -5.26
C ASN A 430 -17.50 -10.79 -4.90
N SER A 431 -17.44 -9.82 -5.80
CA SER A 431 -16.82 -8.52 -5.58
C SER A 431 -17.77 -7.43 -6.06
N TYR A 432 -18.05 -6.48 -5.17
CA TYR A 432 -18.91 -5.34 -5.43
C TYR A 432 -18.16 -4.06 -5.03
N PRO A 433 -18.49 -2.92 -5.65
CA PRO A 433 -19.34 -2.77 -6.83
C PRO A 433 -18.69 -3.35 -8.10
N ALA A 434 -19.53 -3.68 -9.08
CA ALA A 434 -19.09 -4.31 -10.34
C ALA A 434 -19.94 -3.90 -11.54
N VAL A 435 -19.35 -3.97 -12.74
CA VAL A 435 -20.02 -3.72 -14.02
C VAL A 435 -19.89 -4.94 -14.91
N VAL A 436 -21.00 -5.41 -15.47
CA VAL A 436 -21.08 -6.66 -16.21
C VAL A 436 -21.79 -6.44 -17.53
N LEU A 437 -21.11 -6.71 -18.64
CA LEU A 437 -21.70 -6.65 -19.97
C LEU A 437 -22.06 -8.06 -20.43
N ILE A 438 -23.30 -8.26 -20.85
CA ILE A 438 -23.79 -9.54 -21.37
C ILE A 438 -24.44 -9.37 -22.73
N ASP A 439 -24.48 -10.46 -23.51
CA ASP A 439 -25.25 -10.53 -24.75
C ASP A 439 -26.69 -11.06 -24.53
N ALA A 440 -27.52 -10.96 -25.57
CA ALA A 440 -28.89 -11.49 -25.58
C ALA A 440 -28.99 -13.02 -25.44
N ARG A 441 -27.88 -13.76 -25.48
CA ARG A 441 -27.81 -15.20 -25.21
C ARG A 441 -27.50 -15.49 -23.74
N GLY A 442 -27.15 -14.46 -22.98
CA GLY A 442 -26.76 -14.53 -21.58
C GLY A 442 -25.30 -14.88 -21.35
N ASN A 443 -24.45 -14.73 -22.37
CA ASN A 443 -23.01 -14.87 -22.21
C ASN A 443 -22.44 -13.59 -21.62
N CYS A 444 -21.64 -13.74 -20.58
CA CYS A 444 -20.89 -12.62 -20.03
C CYS A 444 -19.70 -12.31 -20.93
N LEU A 445 -19.62 -11.07 -21.39
CA LEU A 445 -18.60 -10.59 -22.33
C LEU A 445 -17.47 -9.88 -21.61
N PHE A 446 -17.80 -9.23 -20.49
CA PHE A 446 -16.88 -8.39 -19.75
C PHE A 446 -17.37 -8.20 -18.31
N VAL A 447 -16.42 -8.16 -17.37
CA VAL A 447 -16.64 -7.84 -15.97
C VAL A 447 -15.56 -6.82 -15.56
N ALA A 448 -15.97 -5.66 -15.06
CA ALA A 448 -15.11 -4.70 -14.38
C ALA A 448 -15.48 -4.64 -12.89
N GLN A 449 -14.47 -4.48 -12.05
CA GLN A 449 -14.61 -4.35 -10.60
C GLN A 449 -14.04 -3.00 -10.14
N GLU A 450 -14.42 -2.52 -8.96
CA GLU A 450 -14.24 -1.14 -8.45
C GLU A 450 -12.84 -0.52 -8.68
N HIS A 451 -11.77 -1.29 -8.56
CA HIS A 451 -10.39 -0.79 -8.77
C HIS A 451 -10.00 -0.60 -10.25
N MET A 452 -10.95 -0.75 -11.17
CA MET A 452 -10.70 -0.80 -12.61
C MET A 452 -11.45 0.28 -13.38
N ALA A 453 -11.50 1.50 -12.85
CA ALA A 453 -11.98 2.67 -13.59
C ALA A 453 -11.32 2.78 -14.98
N THR A 454 -10.04 2.39 -15.09
CA THR A 454 -9.31 2.27 -16.35
C THR A 454 -9.93 1.26 -17.30
N GLN A 455 -10.45 0.12 -16.83
CA GLN A 455 -11.13 -0.85 -17.69
C GLN A 455 -12.45 -0.32 -18.24
N LEU A 456 -13.20 0.47 -17.47
CA LEU A 456 -14.46 1.04 -17.93
C LEU A 456 -14.27 2.01 -19.10
N THR A 457 -13.10 2.62 -19.26
CA THR A 457 -12.77 3.42 -20.46
C THR A 457 -12.75 2.60 -21.75
N THR A 458 -12.57 1.27 -21.66
CA THR A 458 -12.58 0.37 -22.82
C THR A 458 -14.00 -0.06 -23.23
N LEU A 459 -15.01 0.21 -22.39
CA LEU A 459 -16.38 -0.24 -22.59
C LEU A 459 -16.97 0.14 -23.96
N PRO A 460 -16.79 1.37 -24.50
CA PRO A 460 -17.30 1.71 -25.82
C PRO A 460 -16.73 0.83 -26.94
N SER A 461 -15.43 0.51 -26.86
CA SER A 461 -14.77 -0.36 -27.83
C SER A 461 -15.26 -1.81 -27.75
N LEU A 462 -15.49 -2.33 -26.53
CA LEU A 462 -16.02 -3.68 -26.31
C LEU A 462 -17.44 -3.83 -26.86
N ILE A 463 -18.28 -2.82 -26.67
CA ILE A 463 -19.64 -2.78 -27.21
C ILE A 463 -19.58 -2.75 -28.74
N SER A 464 -18.77 -1.89 -29.34
CA SER A 464 -18.60 -1.80 -30.79
C SER A 464 -18.11 -3.13 -31.40
N ASP A 465 -17.08 -3.74 -30.80
CA ASP A 465 -16.53 -5.03 -31.23
C ASP A 465 -17.60 -6.14 -31.18
N THR A 466 -18.35 -6.21 -30.08
CA THR A 466 -19.42 -7.20 -29.90
C THR A 466 -20.50 -7.03 -30.95
N LEU A 467 -20.97 -5.79 -31.17
CA LEU A 467 -22.00 -5.49 -32.18
C LEU A 467 -21.51 -5.76 -33.61
N SER A 468 -20.19 -5.77 -33.82
CA SER A 468 -19.55 -6.14 -35.09
C SER A 468 -19.31 -7.65 -35.24
N GLY A 469 -19.72 -8.46 -34.26
CA GLY A 469 -19.59 -9.92 -34.28
C GLY A 469 -18.24 -10.46 -33.82
N VAL A 470 -17.40 -9.62 -33.19
CA VAL A 470 -16.15 -10.07 -32.58
C VAL A 470 -16.44 -10.84 -31.29
N ASP A 471 -15.82 -12.00 -31.13
CA ASP A 471 -15.84 -12.77 -29.88
C ASP A 471 -14.91 -12.11 -28.84
N VAL A 472 -15.46 -11.11 -28.14
CA VAL A 472 -14.75 -10.29 -27.15
C VAL A 472 -14.18 -11.15 -26.01
N ALA A 473 -14.95 -12.11 -25.50
CA ALA A 473 -14.50 -12.98 -24.41
C ALA A 473 -13.29 -13.82 -24.81
N LYS A 474 -13.33 -14.42 -26.01
CA LYS A 474 -12.18 -15.14 -26.56
C LYS A 474 -10.97 -14.23 -26.76
N ARG A 475 -11.18 -13.02 -27.28
CA ARG A 475 -10.10 -12.03 -27.47
C ARG A 475 -9.44 -11.63 -26.15
N ILE A 476 -10.22 -11.35 -25.10
CA ILE A 476 -9.71 -11.01 -23.76
C ILE A 476 -8.85 -12.16 -23.22
N ARG A 477 -9.33 -13.41 -23.29
CA ARG A 477 -8.57 -14.59 -22.83
C ARG A 477 -7.30 -14.81 -23.64
N GLN A 478 -7.35 -14.64 -24.96
CA GLN A 478 -6.18 -14.75 -25.83
C GLN A 478 -5.13 -13.67 -25.53
N GLN A 479 -5.56 -12.43 -25.32
CA GLN A 479 -4.66 -11.34 -24.94
C GLN A 479 -3.99 -11.62 -23.59
N TRP A 480 -4.77 -11.99 -22.57
CA TRP A 480 -4.22 -12.36 -21.27
C TRP A 480 -3.22 -13.51 -21.35
N GLN A 481 -3.52 -14.56 -22.13
CA GLN A 481 -2.61 -15.68 -22.32
C GLN A 481 -1.31 -15.23 -23.01
N ALA A 482 -1.41 -14.38 -24.04
CA ALA A 482 -0.25 -13.81 -24.72
C ALA A 482 0.61 -12.96 -23.78
N ASP A 483 -0.01 -12.13 -22.92
CA ASP A 483 0.69 -11.31 -21.94
C ASP A 483 1.40 -12.19 -20.89
N ARG A 484 0.76 -13.27 -20.43
CA ARG A 484 1.39 -14.23 -19.51
C ARG A 484 2.54 -14.99 -20.14
N ASP A 485 2.41 -15.40 -21.38
CA ASP A 485 3.48 -16.11 -22.09
C ASP A 485 4.65 -15.17 -22.38
N ALA A 486 4.39 -13.91 -22.73
CA ALA A 486 5.41 -12.87 -22.87
C ALA A 486 6.12 -12.58 -21.54
N TYR A 487 5.38 -12.47 -20.44
CA TYR A 487 5.93 -12.32 -19.10
C TYR A 487 6.86 -13.49 -18.74
N ARG A 488 6.42 -14.74 -18.93
CA ARG A 488 7.23 -15.93 -18.67
C ARG A 488 8.50 -15.95 -19.52
N ALA A 489 8.40 -15.67 -20.81
CA ALA A 489 9.54 -15.62 -21.71
C ALA A 489 10.56 -14.56 -21.25
N LYS A 490 10.08 -13.38 -20.84
CA LYS A 490 10.94 -12.30 -20.33
C LYS A 490 11.57 -12.65 -18.99
N LEU A 491 10.83 -13.33 -18.11
CA LEU A 491 11.33 -13.79 -16.82
C LEU A 491 12.49 -14.78 -17.02
N GLU A 492 12.35 -15.75 -17.93
CA GLU A 492 13.44 -16.66 -18.29
C GLU A 492 14.64 -15.94 -18.91
N GLU A 493 14.42 -14.92 -19.76
CA GLU A 493 15.50 -14.09 -20.33
C GLU A 493 16.32 -13.37 -19.25
N LEU A 494 15.65 -12.90 -18.20
CA LEU A 494 16.28 -12.15 -17.10
C LEU A 494 16.87 -13.04 -16.02
N ARG A 495 16.63 -14.35 -16.03
CA ARG A 495 17.15 -15.26 -15.01
C ARG A 495 18.67 -15.24 -14.94
N VAL A 496 19.18 -15.30 -13.72
CA VAL A 496 20.60 -15.46 -13.43
C VAL A 496 20.82 -16.94 -13.10
N ASN A 497 21.66 -17.60 -13.90
CA ASN A 497 22.05 -19.00 -13.70
C ASN A 497 23.07 -19.14 -12.58
#